data_AF-A0A484F6E0-F1
#
_entry.id   AF-A0A484F6E0-F1
#
_cell.length_a   1.000
_cell.length_b   1.000
_cell.length_c   1.000
_cell.angle_alpha   90.00
_cell.angle_beta   90.00
_cell.angle_gamma   90.00
#
_symmetry.space_group_name_H-M   'P 1'
#
loop_
_entity.id
_entity.type
_entity.pdbx_description
1 polymer ?
#
loop_
_entity_poly.entity_id
_entity_poly.type
_entity_poly.pdbx_seq_one_letter_code
_entity_poly.pdbx_strand_id
1 'polypeptide(L)' 'MAKHWYPVFSSEKCKQCKTCLSACPFEILKFNDSADSIPSLSDSDLCPVNCFKCAQACPNNAVGVIRPAKPCDCCSF' A
#
# COMPACT_ATOMS: atom_id res chain seq x y z
N MET A 1 -5.46 -15.02 -11.45
CA MET A 1 -5.77 -13.57 -11.47
C MET A 1 -4.47 -12.85 -11.13
N ALA A 2 -3.81 -12.16 -12.07
CA ALA A 2 -2.51 -11.56 -11.83
C ALA A 2 -2.67 -10.25 -11.07
N LYS A 3 -2.60 -10.31 -9.73
CA LYS A 3 -2.73 -9.14 -8.87
C LYS A 3 -1.41 -8.34 -8.89
N HIS A 4 -1.36 -7.33 -9.75
CA HIS A 4 -0.17 -6.50 -9.98
C HIS A 4 -0.13 -5.22 -9.12
N TRP A 5 -1.05 -5.08 -8.15
CA TRP A 5 -1.19 -3.89 -7.30
C TRP A 5 -0.94 -4.25 -5.84
N TYR A 6 0.06 -3.63 -5.22
CA TYR A 6 0.22 -3.61 -3.77
C TYR A 6 0.96 -2.33 -3.31
N PRO A 7 0.63 -1.79 -2.12
CA PRO A 7 1.45 -0.78 -1.48
C PRO A 7 2.79 -1.37 -0.99
N VAL A 8 3.85 -0.58 -1.13
CA VAL A 8 5.20 -0.86 -0.64
C VAL A 8 5.49 0.09 0.52
N PHE A 9 5.99 -0.44 1.62
CA PHE A 9 6.29 0.32 2.84
C PHE A 9 7.79 0.42 3.04
N SER A 10 8.30 1.63 3.29
CA SER A 10 9.72 1.86 3.60
C SER A 10 9.93 1.92 5.12
N SER A 11 10.76 1.04 5.67
CA SER A 11 11.10 1.01 7.11
C SER A 11 11.81 2.29 7.55
N GLU A 12 12.67 2.85 6.71
CA GLU A 12 13.44 4.06 7.01
C GLU A 12 12.57 5.31 7.26
N LYS A 13 11.40 5.37 6.63
CA LYS A 13 10.46 6.52 6.73
C LYS A 13 9.28 6.23 7.66
N CYS A 14 8.97 4.97 7.93
CA CYS A 14 7.81 4.59 8.71
C CYS A 14 8.06 4.86 10.19
N LYS A 15 7.40 5.88 10.76
CA LYS A 15 7.44 6.18 12.20
C LYS A 15 6.43 5.38 13.02
N GLN A 16 5.87 4.31 12.45
CA GLN A 16 4.89 3.43 13.12
C GLN A 16 3.71 4.21 13.75
N CYS A 17 3.29 5.30 13.12
CA CYS A 17 2.17 6.14 13.56
C CYS A 17 0.81 5.42 13.48
N LYS A 18 0.75 4.22 12.86
CA LYS A 18 -0.45 3.38 12.68
C LYS A 18 -1.60 4.06 11.93
N THR A 19 -1.43 5.28 11.40
CA THR A 19 -2.44 6.00 10.62
C THR A 19 -2.92 5.24 9.38
N CYS A 20 -2.03 4.48 8.75
CA CYS A 20 -2.39 3.66 7.58
C CYS A 20 -3.38 2.53 7.92
N LEU A 21 -3.43 2.03 9.17
CA LEU A 21 -4.43 1.07 9.61
C LEU A 21 -5.80 1.73 9.69
N SER A 22 -5.91 2.87 10.38
CA SER A 22 -7.17 3.60 10.50
C SER A 22 -7.69 4.14 9.17
N ALA A 23 -6.80 4.40 8.21
CA ALA A 23 -7.20 4.80 6.86
C ALA A 23 -7.73 3.63 6.00
N CYS A 24 -7.40 2.38 6.37
CA CYS A 24 -7.79 1.20 5.63
C CYS A 24 -9.13 0.68 6.17
N PRO A 25 -10.23 0.77 5.40
CA PRO A 25 -11.55 0.31 5.87
C PRO A 25 -11.65 -1.22 5.98
N PHE A 26 -10.70 -1.96 5.38
CA PHE A 26 -10.67 -3.42 5.41
C PHE A 26 -9.74 -3.98 6.50
N GLU A 27 -8.98 -3.12 7.18
CA GLU A 27 -8.05 -3.52 8.26
C GLU A 27 -7.10 -4.68 7.91
N ILE A 28 -6.69 -4.78 6.65
CA ILE A 28 -5.84 -5.87 6.13
C ILE A 28 -4.34 -5.70 6.42
N LEU A 29 -3.96 -4.55 6.98
CA LEU A 29 -2.58 -4.19 7.31
C LEU A 29 -2.25 -4.68 8.72
N LYS A 30 -1.23 -5.52 8.85
CA LYS A 30 -0.71 -5.95 10.15
C LYS A 30 0.61 -5.24 10.46
N PHE A 31 0.70 -4.66 11.64
CA PHE A 31 1.96 -4.20 12.21
C PHE A 31 2.55 -5.31 13.08
N ASN A 32 3.84 -5.58 12.90
CA ASN A 32 4.60 -6.32 13.90
C ASN A 32 5.10 -5.32 14.96
N ASP A 33 5.19 -5.77 16.21
CA ASP A 33 5.53 -4.93 17.37
C ASP A 33 7.03 -4.58 17.47
N SER A 34 7.84 -4.92 16.45
CA SER A 34 9.27 -4.54 16.48
C SER A 34 9.44 -3.09 16.04
N ALA A 35 10.33 -2.33 16.69
CA ALA A 35 10.55 -0.90 16.47
C ALA A 35 10.88 -0.50 15.01
N ASP A 36 11.35 -1.43 14.19
CA ASP A 36 11.68 -1.23 12.77
C ASP A 36 10.69 -1.93 11.82
N SER A 37 9.60 -2.49 12.35
CA SER A 37 8.62 -3.23 11.56
C SER A 37 7.72 -2.30 10.76
N ILE A 38 7.74 -2.47 9.44
CA ILE A 38 6.75 -1.94 8.52
C ILE A 38 5.45 -2.77 8.58
N PRO A 39 4.30 -2.16 8.25
CA PRO A 39 3.08 -2.92 8.12
C PRO A 39 3.14 -3.80 6.86
N SER A 40 2.68 -5.04 7.00
CA SER A 40 2.54 -6.00 5.91
C SER A 40 1.07 -6.29 5.63
N LEU A 41 0.75 -6.52 4.36
CA LEU A 41 -0.57 -6.99 3.97
C LEU A 41 -0.70 -8.46 4.36
N SER A 42 -1.72 -8.79 5.13
CA SER A 42 -2.03 -10.20 5.40
C SER A 42 -2.68 -10.89 4.23
N ASP A 43 -3.51 -10.14 3.51
CA ASP A 43 -4.26 -10.65 2.38
C ASP A 43 -4.17 -9.64 1.25
N SER A 44 -3.52 -10.05 0.17
CA SER A 44 -3.37 -9.19 -1.00
C SER A 44 -4.72 -9.05 -1.70
N ASP A 45 -5.58 -10.08 -1.68
CA ASP A 45 -6.87 -10.15 -2.39
C ASP A 45 -7.92 -9.14 -1.89
N LEU A 46 -7.95 -8.87 -0.59
CA LEU A 46 -8.81 -7.85 0.01
C LEU A 46 -8.37 -6.40 -0.30
N CYS A 47 -7.13 -6.15 -0.71
CA CYS A 47 -6.70 -4.79 -1.10
C CYS A 47 -7.27 -4.43 -2.48
N PRO A 48 -8.20 -3.46 -2.60
CA PRO A 48 -8.81 -3.17 -3.88
C PRO A 48 -7.78 -2.54 -4.82
N VAL A 49 -7.79 -3.00 -6.08
CA VAL A 49 -7.05 -2.40 -7.19
C VAL A 49 -7.51 -0.96 -7.25
N ASN A 50 -6.64 0.02 -7.04
CA ASN A 50 -7.14 1.37 -6.82
C ASN A 50 -6.67 2.15 -5.62
N CYS A 51 -6.38 1.41 -4.55
CA CYS A 51 -6.35 1.99 -3.22
C CYS A 51 -5.03 2.69 -2.92
N PHE A 52 -5.09 4.01 -2.73
CA PHE A 52 -3.97 4.85 -2.28
C PHE A 52 -4.26 5.53 -0.93
N LYS A 53 -5.30 5.07 -0.21
CA LYS A 53 -5.74 5.65 1.08
C LYS A 53 -4.62 5.61 2.12
N CYS A 54 -3.91 4.49 2.21
CA CYS A 54 -2.79 4.31 3.14
C CYS A 54 -1.60 5.23 2.82
N ALA A 55 -1.33 5.48 1.54
CA ALA A 55 -0.28 6.41 1.11
C ALA A 55 -0.66 7.87 1.34
N GLN A 56 -1.91 8.25 1.07
CA GLN A 56 -2.41 9.60 1.32
C GLN A 56 -2.50 9.93 2.82
N ALA A 57 -2.83 8.94 3.66
CA ALA A 57 -2.93 9.14 5.09
C ALA A 57 -1.56 9.17 5.79
N CYS A 58 -0.48 8.76 5.13
CA CYS A 58 0.84 8.72 5.75
C CYS A 58 1.50 10.11 5.72
N PRO A 59 1.71 10.77 6.88
CA PRO A 59 2.29 12.12 6.91
C PRO A 59 3.78 12.14 6.50
N ASN A 60 4.48 11.02 6.68
CA ASN A 60 5.90 10.88 6.31
C ASN A 60 6.10 10.37 4.89
N ASN A 61 5.01 10.19 4.13
CA ASN A 61 5.03 9.66 2.77
C ASN A 61 5.82 8.34 2.65
N ALA A 62 5.76 7.49 3.68
CA ALA A 62 6.52 6.25 3.82
C ALA A 62 5.93 5.07 3.01
N VAL A 63 4.83 5.30 2.29
CA VAL A 63 4.09 4.28 1.53
C VAL A 63 4.12 4.66 0.05
N GLY A 64 4.69 3.79 -0.78
CA GLY A 64 4.60 3.88 -2.23
C GLY A 64 3.49 2.97 -2.76
N VAL A 65 2.77 3.39 -3.80
CA VAL A 65 1.80 2.53 -4.49
C VAL A 65 2.31 2.21 -5.89
N ILE A 66 2.48 0.92 -6.21
CA ILE A 66 2.86 0.51 -7.55
C ILE A 66 1.61 0.54 -8.42
N ARG A 67 1.61 1.37 -9.46
CA ARG A 67 0.58 1.34 -10.49
C ARG A 67 0.94 0.25 -11.48
N PRO A 68 0.04 -0.70 -11.80
CA PRO A 68 0.27 -1.60 -12.91
C PRO A 68 0.51 -0.76 -14.17
N ALA A 69 1.64 -0.99 -14.83
CA ALA A 69 1.88 -0.38 -16.12
C ALA A 69 0.78 -0.86 -17.07
N LYS A 70 -0.06 0.06 -17.51
CA LYS A 70 -1.01 -0.18 -18.59
C LYS A 70 -0.20 -0.68 -19.80
N PRO A 71 -0.45 -1.89 -20.34
CA PRO A 71 0.06 -2.22 -21.66
C PRO A 71 -0.52 -1.19 -22.62
N CYS A 72 0.31 -0.72 -23.53
CA CYS A 72 0.01 0.33 -24.49
C CYS A 72 -1.18 -0.11 -25.35
N ASP A 73 -2.39 0.30 -24.97
CA ASP A 73 -3.59 0.13 -25.78
C ASP A 73 -3.97 1.52 -26.33
N CYS A 74 -3.98 1.64 -27.66
CA CYS A 74 -4.25 2.84 -28.45
C CYS A 74 -3.10 3.86 -28.67
N CYS A 75 -2.04 3.43 -29.37
CA CYS A 75 -1.51 4.26 -30.46
C CYS A 75 -1.79 3.52 -31.78
N SER A 76 -3.08 3.51 -32.17
CA SER A 76 -3.53 3.17 -33.52
C SER A 76 -4.26 4.41 -34.03
N PHE A 77 -3.47 5.33 -34.57
CA PHE A 77 -3.92 6.45 -35.39
C PHE A 77 -3.26 6.30 -36.76
#